data_AF-A0A961ZF51-F1
#
_entry.id   AF-A0A961ZF51-F1
#
_cell.length_a   1.000
_cell.length_b   1.000
_cell.length_c   1.000
_cell.angle_alpha   90.00
_cell.angle_beta   90.00
_cell.angle_gamma   90.00
#
_symmetry.space_group_name_H-M   'P 1'
#
loop_
_entity.id
_entity.type
_entity.pdbx_description
1 polymer ?
#
loop_
_entity_poly.entity_id
_entity_poly.type
_entity_poly.pdbx_seq_one_letter_code
_entity_poly.pdbx_strand_id
1 'polypeptide(L)' 'GQAGALRHGISKALTYYEPDLRGVLKKQGFLTRDSRTVERKKYGRVKARRSFQFSKR' A
#
# COMPACT_ATOMS: atom_id res chain seq x y z
N GLY A 1 -4.29 -0.72 -5.32
CA GLY A 1 -5.06 -1.02 -6.55
C GLY A 1 -5.31 -2.51 -6.67
N GLN A 2 -6.23 -2.93 -7.53
CA GLN A 2 -6.66 -4.33 -7.67
C GLN A 2 -5.50 -5.29 -8.01
N ALA A 3 -4.59 -4.92 -8.92
CA ALA A 3 -3.43 -5.74 -9.29
C ALA A 3 -2.52 -6.09 -8.08
N GLY A 4 -2.32 -5.14 -7.16
CA GLY A 4 -1.54 -5.39 -5.93
C GLY A 4 -2.21 -6.37 -4.99
N ALA A 5 -3.55 -6.38 -4.95
CA ALA A 5 -4.32 -7.34 -4.17
C ALA A 5 -4.25 -8.74 -4.78
N LEU A 6 -4.37 -8.86 -6.11
CA LEU A 6 -4.22 -10.13 -6.82
C LEU A 6 -2.83 -10.74 -6.60
N ARG A 7 -1.77 -9.94 -6.75
CA ARG A 7 -0.39 -10.38 -6.49
C ARG A 7 -0.23 -10.94 -5.08
N HIS A 8 -0.71 -10.22 -4.07
CA HIS A 8 -0.63 -10.67 -2.68
C HIS A 8 -1.45 -11.94 -2.41
N GLY A 9 -2.61 -12.08 -3.05
CA GLY A 9 -3.44 -13.29 -2.99
C GLY A 9 -2.75 -14.51 -3.58
N ILE A 10 -2.17 -14.39 -4.78
CA ILE A 10 -1.43 -15.48 -5.45
C ILE A 10 -0.22 -15.88 -4.60
N SER A 11 0.53 -14.92 -4.05
CA SER A 11 1.68 -15.23 -3.19
C SER A 11 1.30 -15.98 -1.92
N LYS A 12 0.12 -15.71 -1.34
CA LYS A 12 -0.41 -16.51 -0.23
C LYS A 12 -0.81 -17.91 -0.66
N ALA A 13 -1.50 -18.05 -1.80
CA ALA A 13 -1.88 -19.36 -2.35
C ALA A 13 -0.64 -20.25 -2.57
N LEU A 14 0.43 -19.68 -3.16
CA LEU A 14 1.69 -20.39 -3.39
C LEU A 14 2.35 -20.86 -2.08
N THR A 15 2.27 -20.08 -0.99
CA THR A 15 2.81 -20.53 0.31
C THR A 15 2.03 -21.68 0.95
N TYR A 16 0.76 -21.87 0.62
CA TYR A 16 -0.03 -23.01 1.09
C TYR A 16 0.16 -24.25 0.22
N TYR A 17 0.44 -24.06 -1.07
CA TYR A 17 0.73 -25.13 -2.00
C TYR A 17 2.11 -25.75 -1.72
N GLU A 18 3.15 -24.92 -1.62
CA GLU A 18 4.54 -25.35 -1.39
C GLU A 18 5.19 -24.46 -0.32
N PRO A 19 5.38 -24.97 0.92
CA PRO A 19 5.95 -24.19 2.02
C PRO A 19 7.37 -23.66 1.77
N ASP A 20 8.17 -24.38 0.95
CA ASP A 20 9.58 -24.03 0.67
C ASP A 20 9.72 -22.73 -0.15
N LEU A 21 8.70 -22.40 -0.96
CA LEU A 21 8.67 -21.16 -1.74
C LEU A 21 8.53 -19.90 -0.86
N ARG A 22 8.15 -20.06 0.42
CA ARG A 22 7.95 -18.95 1.35
C ARG A 22 9.22 -18.11 1.53
N GLY A 23 10.40 -18.74 1.57
CA GLY A 23 11.68 -18.04 1.73
C GLY A 23 11.95 -17.06 0.60
N VAL A 24 11.76 -17.52 -0.64
CA VAL A 24 11.95 -16.72 -1.86
C VAL A 24 10.90 -15.60 -1.95
N LEU A 25 9.63 -15.91 -1.69
CA LEU A 25 8.52 -14.95 -1.74
C LEU A 25 8.66 -13.85 -0.67
N LYS A 26 9.17 -14.20 0.53
CA LYS A 26 9.44 -13.23 1.59
C LYS A 26 10.59 -12.30 1.21
N LYS A 27 11.68 -12.85 0.65
CA LYS A 27 12.85 -12.06 0.23
C LYS A 27 12.49 -11.03 -0.86
N GLN A 28 11.58 -11.39 -1.75
CA GLN A 28 11.07 -10.49 -2.80
C GLN A 28 9.93 -9.56 -2.33
N GLY A 29 9.52 -9.63 -1.07
CA GLY A 29 8.54 -8.71 -0.48
C GLY A 29 7.09 -8.94 -0.89
N PHE A 30 6.75 -10.08 -1.49
CA PHE A 30 5.37 -10.35 -1.95
C PHE A 30 4.38 -10.69 -0.82
N LEU A 31 4.91 -11.14 0.32
CA LEU A 31 4.13 -11.50 1.50
C LEU A 31 3.74 -10.29 2.35
N THR A 32 4.32 -9.12 2.11
CA THR A 32 4.00 -7.90 2.87
C THR A 32 2.79 -7.20 2.24
N ARG A 33 1.79 -6.88 3.06
CA ARG A 33 0.66 -6.04 2.62
C ARG A 33 1.13 -4.59 2.53
N ASP A 34 0.80 -3.93 1.42
CA ASP A 34 0.98 -2.49 1.29
C ASP A 34 0.02 -1.76 2.23
N SER A 35 0.55 -1.07 3.24
CA SER A 35 -0.21 -0.31 4.24
C SER A 35 -0.61 1.09 3.77
N ARG A 36 -0.11 1.54 2.60
CA ARG A 36 -0.38 2.88 2.09
C ARG A 36 -1.86 3.06 1.82
N THR A 37 -2.42 4.11 2.40
CA THR A 37 -3.80 4.53 2.19
C THR A 37 -3.85 6.03 1.90
N VAL A 38 -4.91 6.48 1.23
CA VAL A 38 -5.11 7.89 0.94
C VAL A 38 -5.47 8.62 2.23
N GLU A 39 -4.71 9.64 2.57
CA GLU A 39 -5.01 10.49 3.72
C GLU A 39 -6.33 11.25 3.51
N ARG A 40 -7.11 11.38 4.59
CA ARG A 40 -8.34 12.18 4.58
C ARG A 40 -8.04 13.65 4.27
N LYS A 41 -8.97 14.31 3.56
CA LYS A 41 -9.00 15.78 3.43
C LYS A 41 -9.16 16.41 4.83
N LYS A 42 -8.28 17.35 5.17
CA LYS A 42 -8.36 18.15 6.42
C LYS A 42 -9.09 19.47 6.12
N TYR A 43 -9.88 19.96 7.07
CA TYR A 43 -10.54 21.26 6.93
C TYR A 43 -9.50 22.39 6.81
N GLY A 44 -9.87 23.49 6.14
CA GLY A 44 -8.94 24.60 5.87
C GLY A 44 -7.80 24.26 4.89
N ARG A 45 -7.84 23.10 4.23
CA ARG A 45 -6.86 22.68 3.21
C ARG A 45 -7.55 22.28 1.90
N VAL A 46 -6.85 22.48 0.79
CA VAL A 46 -7.32 22.13 -0.56
C VAL A 46 -7.41 20.61 -0.73
N LYS A 47 -6.39 19.89 -0.22
CA LYS A 47 -6.29 18.41 -0.22
C LYS A 47 -5.79 17.93 1.15
N ALA A 48 -5.43 16.66 1.28
CA ALA A 48 -4.92 16.08 2.54
C ALA A 48 -3.81 16.93 3.20
N ARG A 49 -2.84 17.41 2.40
CA ARG A 49 -1.70 18.20 2.90
C ARG A 49 -1.57 19.62 2.31
N ARG A 50 -2.10 19.87 1.12
CA ARG A 50 -1.96 21.16 0.39
C ARG A 50 -2.77 22.28 1.06
N SER A 51 -2.09 23.31 1.55
CA SER A 51 -2.70 24.55 2.07
C SER A 51 -3.08 25.53 0.96
N PHE A 52 -3.91 26.51 1.31
CA PHE A 52 -4.12 27.70 0.47
C PHE A 52 -2.88 28.61 0.53
N GLN A 53 -2.71 29.46 -0.49
CA GLN A 53 -1.69 30.50 -0.46
C GLN A 53 -2.03 31.53 0.62
N PHE A 54 -1.06 31.84 1.47
CA PHE A 54 -1.19 32.88 2.49
C PHE A 54 -0.58 34.18 1.98
N SER A 55 -1.31 35.28 2.11
CA SER A 55 -0.81 36.64 1.83
C SER A 55 -0.91 37.45 3.12
N LYS A 56 0.23 37.96 3.59
CA LYS A 56 0.30 39.00 4.63
C LYS A 56 0.27 40.35 3.93
N ARG A 57 -0.57 41.25 4.45
CA ARG A 57 -0.45 42.69 4.21
C ARG A 57 0.50 43.29 5.23
#